data_AF-A0A442XVV9-F1
#
_entry.id   AF-A0A442XVV9-F1
#
_cell.length_a   1.000
_cell.length_b   1.000
_cell.length_c   1.000
_cell.angle_alpha   90.00
_cell.angle_beta   90.00
_cell.angle_gamma   90.00
#
_symmetry.space_group_name_H-M   'P 1'
#
loop_
_entity.id
_entity.type
_entity.pdbx_description
1 polymer ?
#
loop_
_entity_poly.entity_id
_entity_poly.type
_entity_poly.pdbx_seq_one_letter_code
_entity_poly.pdbx_strand_id
1 'polypeptide(L)'
;MSYIGDFPEDFTTVAIMFTTHAASGAPVAPSSGFEAADVKIYKNGSAAEKTSTNGLTMTSPFDSITGLHCLVIDTSNDTDDVGFWVAGAQYTVVLSPDETVDSLAVAKVIGTFGLALAPVFARVGAPAGASVSADVAAVKAVLPAALVSGRIDASVGAMAANVMTAAAAAADLTTELQSGLATAASIAALNNLSAAQVNAEVDTAIADAALATAANLATVDAVVDAIKVTTDKLDDTVEDDVGTFRFTANALEQAPTGGSAPTAVEVANEVQTRTIAAVTTVNGLAANSVSAAALAADAVTEIQAGLATQASVDDLPTNAELATALATADDAVLAQVALVRAKTDNLPDDPADQSLIVAATDAVMSRLGAPAGASLSADIAAVKTDTAAVKSQTDSLTFTVAGKVNANVTHVNETAVTGSGETGDEWGPA
;
A
#
# COMPACT_ATOMS: atom_id res chain seq x y z
N MET A 1 -58.50 -24.80 70.96
CA MET A 1 -58.71 -23.33 70.93
C MET A 1 -58.18 -22.85 69.61
N SER A 2 -59.04 -22.28 68.76
CA SER A 2 -58.63 -21.76 67.45
C SER A 2 -58.34 -20.28 67.58
N TYR A 3 -57.12 -19.88 67.24
CA TYR A 3 -56.78 -18.47 67.03
C TYR A 3 -57.30 -18.07 65.65
N ILE A 4 -58.21 -17.10 65.62
CA ILE A 4 -58.97 -16.72 64.42
C ILE A 4 -58.20 -15.68 63.60
N GLY A 5 -57.39 -14.85 64.24
CA GLY A 5 -56.60 -13.83 63.57
C GLY A 5 -56.19 -12.70 64.50
N ASP A 6 -55.31 -11.83 63.98
CA ASP A 6 -55.02 -10.52 64.53
C ASP A 6 -55.66 -9.47 63.61
N PHE A 7 -56.55 -8.65 64.14
CA PHE A 7 -57.34 -7.68 63.38
C PHE A 7 -56.94 -6.25 63.76
N PRO A 8 -57.19 -5.25 62.89
CA PRO A 8 -57.10 -3.85 63.28
C PRO A 8 -58.06 -3.52 64.43
N GLU A 9 -57.80 -2.44 65.17
CA GLU A 9 -58.83 -1.85 66.04
C GLU A 9 -60.05 -1.40 65.21
N ASP A 10 -61.23 -1.35 65.85
CA ASP A 10 -62.50 -0.99 65.22
C ASP A 10 -62.87 -1.84 63.97
N PHE A 11 -62.54 -3.13 64.00
CA PHE A 11 -62.87 -4.06 62.92
C PHE A 11 -64.32 -4.57 63.04
N THR A 12 -65.09 -4.47 61.96
CA THR A 12 -66.55 -4.66 62.00
C THR A 12 -67.03 -6.10 61.82
N THR A 13 -66.15 -7.03 61.43
CA THR A 13 -66.56 -8.38 61.00
C THR A 13 -65.61 -9.48 61.47
N VAL A 14 -65.30 -9.57 62.77
CA VAL A 14 -64.63 -10.79 63.28
C VAL A 14 -65.66 -11.92 63.29
N ALA A 15 -65.60 -12.80 62.28
CA ALA A 15 -66.54 -13.90 62.10
C ALA A 15 -66.00 -15.21 62.70
N ILE A 16 -66.83 -15.87 63.52
CA ILE A 16 -66.52 -17.13 64.20
C ILE A 16 -67.60 -18.14 63.83
N MET A 17 -67.24 -19.10 62.98
CA MET A 17 -68.08 -20.24 62.67
C MET A 17 -67.81 -21.38 63.65
N PHE A 18 -68.87 -21.96 64.21
CA PHE A 18 -68.77 -23.12 65.09
C PHE A 18 -69.92 -24.09 64.84
N THR A 19 -69.75 -25.33 65.32
CA THR A 19 -70.70 -26.41 65.07
C THR A 19 -71.09 -27.15 66.35
N THR A 20 -72.32 -27.67 66.38
CA THR A 20 -72.87 -28.51 67.44
C THR A 20 -73.14 -29.92 66.93
N HIS A 21 -72.78 -30.90 67.75
CA HIS A 21 -72.92 -32.32 67.42
C HIS A 21 -73.47 -33.09 68.62
N ALA A 22 -74.23 -34.14 68.35
CA ALA A 22 -74.60 -35.15 69.32
C ALA A 22 -73.37 -35.90 69.84
N ALA A 23 -73.51 -36.61 70.96
CA ALA A 23 -72.43 -37.46 71.49
C ALA A 23 -71.97 -38.53 70.48
N SER A 24 -72.83 -38.89 69.53
CA SER A 24 -72.54 -39.80 68.41
C SER A 24 -71.74 -39.16 67.27
N GLY A 25 -71.51 -37.84 67.31
CA GLY A 25 -70.81 -37.07 66.27
C GLY A 25 -71.69 -36.55 65.13
N ALA A 26 -73.00 -36.87 65.11
CA ALA A 26 -73.93 -36.31 64.12
C ALA A 26 -74.24 -34.83 64.42
N PRO A 27 -74.34 -33.93 63.42
CA PRO A 27 -74.76 -32.56 63.64
C PRO A 27 -76.15 -32.52 64.29
N VAL A 28 -76.30 -31.71 65.33
CA VAL A 28 -77.56 -31.59 66.07
C VAL A 28 -77.87 -30.12 66.31
N ALA A 29 -79.15 -29.76 66.17
CA ALA A 29 -79.60 -28.43 66.53
C ALA A 29 -79.63 -28.28 68.07
N PRO A 30 -79.31 -27.10 68.61
CA PRO A 30 -79.63 -26.77 69.99
C PRO A 30 -81.17 -26.77 70.22
N SER A 31 -81.60 -26.82 71.49
CA SER A 31 -83.02 -26.86 71.87
C SER A 31 -83.82 -25.63 71.40
N SER A 32 -83.17 -24.49 71.26
CA SER A 32 -83.57 -23.27 70.55
C SER A 32 -82.36 -22.70 69.83
N GLY A 33 -82.53 -21.77 68.89
CA GLY A 33 -81.38 -21.17 68.21
C GLY A 33 -80.56 -20.30 69.16
N PHE A 34 -79.24 -20.41 69.14
CA PHE A 34 -78.37 -19.56 69.96
C PHE A 34 -78.54 -18.08 69.63
N GLU A 35 -78.35 -17.26 70.65
CA GLU A 35 -78.52 -15.83 70.65
C GLU A 35 -77.23 -15.13 71.08
N ALA A 36 -77.15 -13.81 70.91
CA ALA A 36 -75.96 -13.05 71.29
C ALA A 36 -75.69 -13.09 72.81
N ALA A 37 -76.73 -13.28 73.62
CA ALA A 37 -76.63 -13.36 75.08
C ALA A 37 -75.90 -14.62 75.58
N ASP A 38 -75.84 -15.67 74.75
CA ASP A 38 -75.18 -16.95 75.06
C ASP A 38 -73.66 -16.89 74.92
N VAL A 39 -73.12 -15.77 74.45
CA VAL A 39 -71.69 -15.58 74.20
C VAL A 39 -71.08 -14.70 75.27
N LYS A 40 -70.02 -15.19 75.90
CA LYS A 40 -69.18 -14.45 76.83
C LYS A 40 -67.83 -14.17 76.20
N ILE A 41 -67.37 -12.92 76.28
CA ILE A 41 -66.07 -12.51 75.73
C ILE A 41 -65.20 -11.99 76.87
N TYR A 42 -63.98 -12.49 76.95
CA TYR A 42 -63.01 -12.15 77.99
C TYR A 42 -61.77 -11.51 77.36
N LYS A 43 -61.31 -10.40 77.93
CA LYS A 43 -60.13 -9.65 77.48
C LYS A 43 -58.90 -10.04 78.28
N ASN A 44 -57.80 -10.38 77.61
CA ASN A 44 -56.48 -10.71 78.18
C ASN A 44 -56.52 -11.75 79.32
N GLY A 45 -57.47 -12.69 79.27
CA GLY A 45 -57.66 -13.68 80.34
C GLY A 45 -58.24 -13.12 81.65
N SER A 46 -58.77 -11.90 81.65
CA SER A 46 -59.54 -11.32 82.76
C SER A 46 -60.82 -12.11 83.02
N ALA A 47 -61.24 -12.21 84.29
CA ALA A 47 -62.54 -12.77 84.67
C ALA A 47 -63.71 -11.81 84.44
N ALA A 48 -63.44 -10.54 84.08
CA ALA A 48 -64.48 -9.60 83.68
C ALA A 48 -64.89 -9.84 82.21
N GLU A 49 -66.12 -10.29 82.02
CA GLU A 49 -66.71 -10.47 80.69
C GLU A 49 -67.22 -9.13 80.11
N LYS A 50 -67.34 -9.06 78.78
CA LYS A 50 -68.13 -8.02 78.11
C LYS A 50 -69.56 -8.05 78.66
N THR A 51 -70.11 -6.90 79.03
CA THR A 51 -71.39 -6.84 79.76
C THR A 51 -72.61 -6.63 78.86
N SER A 52 -72.45 -5.96 77.72
CA SER A 52 -73.50 -5.81 76.71
C SER A 52 -73.35 -6.81 75.56
N THR A 53 -74.46 -7.04 74.84
CA THR A 53 -74.47 -7.78 73.58
C THR A 53 -74.28 -6.87 72.36
N ASN A 54 -74.05 -5.57 72.56
CA ASN A 54 -73.84 -4.61 71.47
C ASN A 54 -72.59 -5.00 70.66
N GLY A 55 -72.73 -4.97 69.33
CA GLY A 55 -71.69 -5.42 68.39
C GLY A 55 -71.64 -6.93 68.18
N LEU A 56 -72.49 -7.73 68.84
CA LEU A 56 -72.54 -9.19 68.66
C LEU A 56 -73.77 -9.58 67.85
N THR A 57 -73.56 -10.31 66.75
CA THR A 57 -74.64 -10.88 65.94
C THR A 57 -74.49 -12.40 65.88
N MET A 58 -75.47 -13.12 66.43
CA MET A 58 -75.54 -14.58 66.37
C MET A 58 -76.55 -15.02 65.30
N THR A 59 -76.14 -15.95 64.45
CA THR A 59 -77.02 -16.59 63.45
C THR A 59 -76.98 -18.11 63.65
N SER A 60 -78.08 -18.66 64.15
CA SER A 60 -78.24 -20.08 64.49
C SER A 60 -79.64 -20.59 64.09
N PRO A 61 -79.78 -21.51 63.12
CA PRO A 61 -78.71 -22.06 62.27
C PRO A 61 -78.21 -21.03 61.24
N PHE A 62 -76.92 -21.08 60.91
CA PHE A 62 -76.37 -20.34 59.78
C PHE A 62 -76.68 -21.06 58.48
N ASP A 63 -77.21 -20.32 57.49
CA ASP A 63 -77.59 -20.85 56.17
C ASP A 63 -78.58 -22.03 56.21
N SER A 64 -79.39 -22.11 57.26
CA SER A 64 -80.31 -23.24 57.50
C SER A 64 -79.64 -24.62 57.66
N ILE A 65 -78.32 -24.66 57.88
CA ILE A 65 -77.56 -25.91 58.07
C ILE A 65 -77.66 -26.36 59.53
N THR A 66 -78.20 -27.58 59.74
CA THR A 66 -78.33 -28.17 61.08
C THR A 66 -76.95 -28.28 61.75
N GLY A 67 -76.83 -27.66 62.92
CA GLY A 67 -75.64 -27.71 63.75
C GLY A 67 -74.51 -26.78 63.32
N LEU A 68 -74.72 -25.84 62.38
CA LEU A 68 -73.75 -24.79 62.03
C LEU A 68 -74.24 -23.42 62.48
N HIS A 69 -73.34 -22.64 63.08
CA HIS A 69 -73.66 -21.36 63.72
C HIS A 69 -72.57 -20.32 63.45
N CYS A 70 -72.96 -19.06 63.28
CA CYS A 70 -72.03 -17.95 63.05
C CYS A 70 -72.21 -16.88 64.12
N LEU A 71 -71.12 -16.51 64.79
CA LEU A 71 -71.03 -15.28 65.56
C LEU A 71 -70.22 -14.26 64.76
N VAL A 72 -70.77 -13.08 64.55
CA VAL A 72 -70.03 -11.92 64.04
C VAL A 72 -69.86 -10.92 65.17
N ILE A 73 -68.62 -10.48 65.37
CA ILE A 73 -68.25 -9.48 66.37
C ILE A 73 -67.78 -8.23 65.63
N ASP A 74 -68.50 -7.14 65.85
CA ASP A 74 -68.12 -5.79 65.47
C ASP A 74 -67.39 -5.14 66.66
N THR A 75 -66.07 -5.07 66.54
CA THR A 75 -65.19 -4.48 67.57
C THR A 75 -65.15 -2.96 67.51
N SER A 76 -65.77 -2.32 66.51
CA SER A 76 -65.98 -0.87 66.45
C SER A 76 -67.20 -0.40 67.28
N ASN A 77 -68.07 -1.34 67.66
CA ASN A 77 -69.25 -1.04 68.46
C ASN A 77 -69.02 -1.41 69.92
N ASP A 78 -68.64 -0.41 70.72
CA ASP A 78 -68.43 -0.52 72.16
C ASP A 78 -69.53 0.18 72.99
N THR A 79 -70.68 0.45 72.38
CA THR A 79 -71.82 1.06 73.06
C THR A 79 -72.15 0.27 74.34
N ASP A 80 -72.25 0.95 75.48
CA ASP A 80 -72.45 0.38 76.82
C ASP A 80 -71.31 -0.50 77.38
N ASP A 81 -70.17 -0.66 76.68
CA ASP A 81 -68.93 -1.31 77.16
C ASP A 81 -67.67 -0.52 76.71
N VAL A 82 -67.69 0.80 76.89
CA VAL A 82 -66.65 1.69 76.34
C VAL A 82 -65.26 1.28 76.82
N GLY A 83 -64.32 1.13 75.88
CA GLY A 83 -62.93 0.74 76.16
C GLY A 83 -62.73 -0.76 76.43
N PHE A 84 -63.76 -1.59 76.21
CA PHE A 84 -63.58 -3.04 76.19
C PHE A 84 -62.66 -3.44 75.03
N TRP A 85 -62.95 -3.00 73.81
CA TRP A 85 -62.11 -3.20 72.63
C TRP A 85 -60.94 -2.21 72.60
N VAL A 86 -59.70 -2.72 72.68
CA VAL A 86 -58.46 -1.94 72.60
C VAL A 86 -57.41 -2.71 71.81
N ALA A 87 -56.57 -1.97 71.08
CA ALA A 87 -55.35 -2.48 70.47
C ALA A 87 -54.38 -3.07 71.51
N GLY A 88 -53.60 -4.06 71.11
CA GLY A 88 -52.64 -4.78 71.95
C GLY A 88 -53.28 -5.79 72.91
N ALA A 89 -54.58 -6.08 72.81
CA ALA A 89 -55.27 -7.05 73.64
C ALA A 89 -55.71 -8.30 72.85
N GLN A 90 -55.74 -9.42 73.55
CA GLN A 90 -56.28 -10.70 73.08
C GLN A 90 -57.66 -10.93 73.68
N TYR A 91 -58.59 -11.46 72.90
CA TYR A 91 -59.96 -11.73 73.31
C TYR A 91 -60.26 -13.22 73.16
N THR A 92 -60.90 -13.78 74.17
CA THR A 92 -61.35 -15.18 74.21
C THR A 92 -62.87 -15.21 74.21
N VAL A 93 -63.45 -15.93 73.26
CA VAL A 93 -64.90 -16.02 73.03
C VAL A 93 -65.40 -17.39 73.47
N VAL A 94 -66.38 -17.40 74.35
CA VAL A 94 -66.92 -18.60 75.00
C VAL A 94 -68.42 -18.66 74.78
N LEU A 95 -68.91 -19.79 74.26
CA LEU A 95 -70.33 -20.13 74.21
C LEU A 95 -70.73 -20.75 75.55
N SER A 96 -71.75 -20.20 76.19
CA SER A 96 -72.34 -20.65 77.46
C SER A 96 -73.86 -20.38 77.43
N PRO A 97 -74.63 -21.14 76.62
CA PRO A 97 -76.05 -20.94 76.44
C PRO A 97 -76.85 -21.52 77.61
N ASP A 98 -78.12 -21.12 77.73
CA ASP A 98 -79.11 -21.84 78.53
C ASP A 98 -79.80 -22.97 77.72
N GLU A 99 -79.57 -23.04 76.40
CA GLU A 99 -79.93 -24.20 75.58
C GLU A 99 -79.14 -25.47 75.87
N THR A 100 -79.78 -26.58 75.53
CA THR A 100 -79.14 -27.89 75.47
C THR A 100 -78.81 -28.29 74.04
N VAL A 101 -77.71 -29.02 73.88
CA VAL A 101 -77.32 -29.70 72.64
C VAL A 101 -77.34 -31.19 72.95
N ASP A 102 -78.15 -31.97 72.21
CA ASP A 102 -78.34 -33.40 72.50
C ASP A 102 -78.81 -33.67 73.95
N SER A 103 -79.66 -32.78 74.49
CA SER A 103 -80.14 -32.79 75.88
C SER A 103 -79.05 -32.60 76.95
N LEU A 104 -77.87 -32.08 76.59
CA LEU A 104 -76.78 -31.75 77.51
C LEU A 104 -76.52 -30.25 77.52
N ALA A 105 -76.17 -29.71 78.70
CA ALA A 105 -75.69 -28.33 78.82
C ALA A 105 -74.30 -28.19 78.19
N VAL A 106 -74.04 -27.07 77.52
CA VAL A 106 -72.80 -26.84 76.77
C VAL A 106 -72.05 -25.62 77.30
N ALA A 107 -70.75 -25.74 77.49
CA ALA A 107 -69.85 -24.60 77.65
C ALA A 107 -68.57 -24.85 76.85
N LYS A 108 -68.22 -23.95 75.92
CA LYS A 108 -67.08 -24.16 75.03
C LYS A 108 -66.45 -22.86 74.57
N VAL A 109 -65.12 -22.79 74.59
CA VAL A 109 -64.38 -21.71 73.92
C VAL A 109 -64.47 -21.91 72.40
N ILE A 110 -65.14 -20.98 71.72
CA ILE A 110 -65.39 -21.03 70.28
C ILE A 110 -64.33 -20.28 69.46
N GLY A 111 -63.54 -19.40 70.09
CA GLY A 111 -62.49 -18.67 69.39
C GLY A 111 -61.61 -17.83 70.29
N THR A 112 -60.43 -17.48 69.78
CA THR A 112 -59.55 -16.45 70.34
C THR A 112 -59.05 -15.55 69.21
N PHE A 113 -58.94 -14.24 69.42
CA PHE A 113 -58.39 -13.31 68.41
C PHE A 113 -57.64 -12.15 69.06
N GLY A 114 -56.78 -11.49 68.29
CA GLY A 114 -56.06 -10.29 68.69
C GLY A 114 -56.62 -9.04 68.03
N LEU A 115 -56.47 -7.91 68.70
CA LEU A 115 -56.55 -6.60 68.07
C LEU A 115 -55.15 -5.97 68.10
N ALA A 116 -54.52 -5.80 66.94
CA ALA A 116 -53.19 -5.22 66.76
C ALA A 116 -52.13 -5.76 67.76
N LEU A 117 -52.03 -7.08 67.91
CA LEU A 117 -51.11 -7.75 68.86
C LEU A 117 -49.63 -7.75 68.43
N ALA A 118 -49.29 -7.49 67.17
CA ALA A 118 -47.92 -7.65 66.67
C ALA A 118 -47.04 -6.37 66.68
N PRO A 119 -45.94 -6.34 67.45
CA PRO A 119 -44.73 -5.62 67.09
C PRO A 119 -43.60 -6.60 66.71
N VAL A 120 -42.66 -6.19 65.84
CA VAL A 120 -41.36 -6.88 65.48
C VAL A 120 -41.33 -7.67 64.15
N PHE A 121 -41.45 -6.97 63.02
CA PHE A 121 -40.55 -7.21 61.88
C PHE A 121 -39.64 -6.00 61.58
N ALA A 122 -39.72 -4.94 62.40
CA ALA A 122 -38.95 -3.71 62.23
C ALA A 122 -37.60 -3.68 62.99
N ARG A 123 -37.19 -4.77 63.66
CA ARG A 123 -35.99 -4.75 64.53
C ARG A 123 -34.91 -5.75 64.15
N VAL A 124 -34.65 -5.85 62.85
CA VAL A 124 -33.30 -6.13 62.33
C VAL A 124 -33.01 -5.12 61.21
N GLY A 125 -32.70 -3.87 61.62
CA GLY A 125 -31.82 -3.01 60.83
C GLY A 125 -32.40 -1.96 59.87
N ALA A 126 -33.40 -1.15 60.26
CA ALA A 126 -33.52 0.20 59.67
C ALA A 126 -34.35 1.18 60.53
N PRO A 127 -33.92 2.45 60.69
CA PRO A 127 -34.83 3.57 60.92
C PRO A 127 -35.72 3.81 59.68
N ALA A 128 -36.87 4.47 59.85
CA ALA A 128 -37.82 4.72 58.77
C ALA A 128 -37.15 5.35 57.52
N GLY A 129 -37.16 4.63 56.39
CA GLY A 129 -36.67 5.11 55.09
C GLY A 129 -35.35 4.51 54.57
N ALA A 130 -34.60 3.73 55.37
CA ALA A 130 -33.39 3.03 54.89
C ALA A 130 -33.67 1.54 54.62
N SER A 131 -33.07 0.96 53.58
CA SER A 131 -33.14 -0.46 53.24
C SER A 131 -31.75 -1.07 53.27
N VAL A 132 -31.59 -2.30 53.77
CA VAL A 132 -30.33 -3.07 53.73
C VAL A 132 -29.76 -3.16 52.30
N SER A 133 -30.63 -3.14 51.28
CA SER A 133 -30.20 -3.08 49.88
C SER A 133 -29.46 -1.78 49.52
N ALA A 134 -29.80 -0.66 50.16
CA ALA A 134 -29.11 0.62 49.99
C ALA A 134 -27.72 0.59 50.65
N ASP A 135 -27.58 -0.02 51.83
CA ASP A 135 -26.28 -0.17 52.49
C ASP A 135 -25.36 -1.11 51.70
N VAL A 136 -25.89 -2.22 51.16
CA VAL A 136 -25.12 -3.11 50.27
C VAL A 136 -24.71 -2.39 48.97
N ALA A 137 -25.57 -1.52 48.43
CA ALA A 137 -25.23 -0.70 47.27
C ALA A 137 -24.16 0.36 47.61
N ALA A 138 -24.24 0.99 48.79
CA ALA A 138 -23.25 1.95 49.27
C ALA A 138 -21.88 1.28 49.48
N VAL A 139 -21.83 0.09 50.09
CA VAL A 139 -20.58 -0.67 50.25
C VAL A 139 -20.01 -1.09 48.89
N LYS A 140 -20.85 -1.50 47.94
CA LYS A 140 -20.42 -1.77 46.54
C LYS A 140 -19.88 -0.54 45.82
N ALA A 141 -20.36 0.66 46.16
CA ALA A 141 -19.88 1.91 45.60
C ALA A 141 -18.56 2.40 46.23
N VAL A 142 -18.19 1.89 47.43
CA VAL A 142 -16.98 2.29 48.17
C VAL A 142 -15.85 1.24 48.08
N LEU A 143 -16.16 -0.02 47.74
CA LEU A 143 -15.15 -0.96 47.22
C LEU A 143 -14.45 -0.30 46.02
N PRO A 144 -13.10 -0.38 45.88
CA PRO A 144 -12.38 0.35 44.85
C PRO A 144 -13.04 0.13 43.48
N ALA A 145 -13.65 1.20 42.96
CA ALA A 145 -14.59 1.15 41.84
C ALA A 145 -13.94 0.80 40.48
N ALA A 146 -12.65 0.50 40.46
CA ALA A 146 -11.84 0.32 39.25
C ALA A 146 -11.50 -1.16 38.98
N LEU A 147 -12.51 -2.02 39.02
CA LEU A 147 -12.35 -3.45 38.79
C LEU A 147 -12.78 -3.84 37.38
N VAL A 148 -11.88 -3.74 36.39
CA VAL A 148 -12.04 -4.54 35.17
C VAL A 148 -11.66 -5.98 35.51
N SER A 149 -12.64 -6.89 35.50
CA SER A 149 -12.46 -8.34 35.72
C SER A 149 -11.89 -8.78 37.08
N GLY A 150 -12.16 -8.07 38.18
CA GLY A 150 -11.73 -8.57 39.51
C GLY A 150 -10.39 -8.04 40.02
N ARG A 151 -9.63 -7.28 39.21
CA ARG A 151 -8.33 -6.69 39.60
C ARG A 151 -8.43 -5.21 39.95
N ILE A 152 -7.80 -4.81 41.06
CA ILE A 152 -7.70 -3.40 41.50
C ILE A 152 -6.76 -2.66 40.55
N ASP A 153 -7.26 -1.66 39.83
CA ASP A 153 -6.41 -0.67 39.17
C ASP A 153 -5.89 0.33 40.22
N ALA A 154 -4.57 0.36 40.43
CA ALA A 154 -3.92 1.21 41.44
C ALA A 154 -2.64 1.83 40.88
N SER A 155 -2.44 3.12 41.13
CA SER A 155 -1.15 3.78 40.89
C SER A 155 -0.21 3.49 42.07
N VAL A 156 0.84 2.69 41.82
CA VAL A 156 1.81 2.30 42.86
C VAL A 156 3.10 3.11 42.69
N GLY A 157 3.44 3.94 43.69
CA GLY A 157 4.63 4.80 43.64
C GLY A 157 5.94 4.09 43.97
N ALA A 158 5.99 3.36 45.09
CA ALA A 158 7.15 2.55 45.48
C ALA A 158 6.68 1.13 45.81
N MET A 159 7.35 0.14 45.22
CA MET A 159 7.13 -1.26 45.54
C MET A 159 8.25 -1.76 46.46
N ALA A 160 7.89 -2.53 47.48
CA ALA A 160 8.89 -3.25 48.27
C ALA A 160 9.62 -4.30 47.39
N ALA A 161 10.79 -4.76 47.84
CA ALA A 161 11.48 -5.87 47.18
C ALA A 161 10.57 -7.12 47.14
N ASN A 162 10.64 -7.88 46.04
CA ASN A 162 9.88 -9.12 45.81
C ASN A 162 8.35 -8.96 45.73
N VAL A 163 7.83 -7.76 45.52
CA VAL A 163 6.40 -7.57 45.16
C VAL A 163 6.08 -8.27 43.84
N MET A 164 6.99 -8.17 42.85
CA MET A 164 6.95 -8.99 41.64
C MET A 164 7.87 -10.20 41.82
N THR A 165 7.26 -11.36 42.07
CA THR A 165 7.97 -12.65 42.06
C THR A 165 8.01 -13.23 40.65
N ALA A 166 8.85 -14.24 40.40
CA ALA A 166 8.89 -14.94 39.11
C ALA A 166 7.52 -15.53 38.72
N ALA A 167 6.71 -15.95 39.70
CA ALA A 167 5.35 -16.45 39.46
C ALA A 167 4.34 -15.33 39.14
N ALA A 168 4.60 -14.11 39.61
CA ALA A 168 3.77 -12.94 39.33
C ALA A 168 4.14 -12.26 37.99
N ALA A 169 5.36 -12.46 37.49
CA ALA A 169 5.80 -11.95 36.20
C ALA A 169 5.19 -12.79 35.06
N ALA A 170 4.35 -12.17 34.24
CA ALA A 170 3.84 -12.81 33.03
C ALA A 170 4.96 -13.05 32.00
N ALA A 171 4.80 -14.08 31.17
CA ALA A 171 5.75 -14.38 30.09
C ALA A 171 5.91 -13.20 29.11
N ASP A 172 4.83 -12.46 28.85
CA ASP A 172 4.84 -11.28 27.97
C ASP A 172 5.75 -10.17 28.50
N LEU A 173 5.68 -9.88 29.80
CA LEU A 173 6.58 -8.90 30.45
C LEU A 173 8.05 -9.34 30.34
N THR A 174 8.32 -10.63 30.53
CA THR A 174 9.67 -11.18 30.37
C THR A 174 10.15 -11.03 28.93
N THR A 175 9.26 -11.24 27.96
CA THR A 175 9.56 -11.11 26.52
C THR A 175 9.83 -9.65 26.13
N GLU A 176 9.00 -8.70 26.58
CA GLU A 176 9.22 -7.27 26.30
C GLU A 176 10.54 -6.76 26.88
N LEU A 177 10.84 -7.09 28.14
CA LEU A 177 12.11 -6.72 28.77
C LEU A 177 13.31 -7.35 28.06
N GLN A 178 13.21 -8.62 27.64
CA GLN A 178 14.26 -9.31 26.90
C GLN A 178 14.42 -8.79 25.46
N SER A 179 13.35 -8.28 24.83
CA SER A 179 13.41 -7.67 23.51
C SER A 179 14.07 -6.28 23.52
N GLY A 180 13.94 -5.54 24.62
CA GLY A 180 14.53 -4.21 24.77
C GLY A 180 15.98 -4.23 25.27
N LEU A 181 16.38 -5.27 25.98
CA LEU A 181 17.74 -5.42 26.52
C LEU A 181 18.62 -6.26 25.58
N ALA A 182 19.87 -5.85 25.38
CA ALA A 182 20.85 -6.69 24.70
C ALA A 182 21.02 -8.01 25.47
N THR A 183 20.47 -9.10 24.93
CA THR A 183 20.64 -10.44 25.48
C THR A 183 22.10 -10.87 25.38
N ALA A 184 22.54 -11.79 26.25
CA ALA A 184 23.88 -12.37 26.15
C ALA A 184 24.18 -12.97 24.76
N ALA A 185 23.16 -13.50 24.07
CA ALA A 185 23.27 -13.97 22.69
C ALA A 185 23.53 -12.83 21.69
N SER A 186 22.82 -11.69 21.83
CA SER A 186 23.06 -10.51 20.98
C SER A 186 24.45 -9.88 21.22
N ILE A 187 24.95 -9.91 22.45
CA ILE A 187 26.31 -9.45 22.79
C ILE A 187 27.35 -10.41 22.21
N ALA A 188 27.14 -11.73 22.31
CA ALA A 188 28.03 -12.72 21.71
C ALA A 188 28.08 -12.61 20.18
N ALA A 189 26.96 -12.26 19.54
CA ALA A 189 26.89 -12.06 18.09
C ALA A 189 27.75 -10.87 17.59
N LEU A 190 28.05 -9.88 18.44
CA LEU A 190 28.91 -8.75 18.07
C LEU A 190 30.39 -9.14 17.89
N ASN A 191 30.82 -10.31 18.36
CA ASN A 191 32.21 -10.78 18.22
C ASN A 191 32.30 -12.28 17.92
N ASN A 192 31.53 -12.73 16.92
CA ASN A 192 31.49 -14.14 16.51
C ASN A 192 32.24 -14.42 15.20
N LEU A 193 33.14 -13.53 14.76
CA LEU A 193 34.04 -13.83 13.65
C LEU A 193 35.16 -14.73 14.17
N SER A 194 35.17 -15.98 13.70
CA SER A 194 36.32 -16.86 13.91
C SER A 194 37.56 -16.29 13.22
N ALA A 195 38.77 -16.68 13.67
CA ALA A 195 40.01 -16.32 13.00
C ALA A 195 40.00 -16.73 11.50
N ALA A 196 39.29 -17.81 11.15
CA ALA A 196 39.11 -18.23 9.77
C ALA A 196 38.28 -17.24 8.94
N GLN A 197 37.19 -16.70 9.51
CA GLN A 197 36.37 -15.69 8.83
C GLN A 197 37.12 -14.36 8.68
N VAL A 198 37.86 -13.95 9.72
CA VAL A 198 38.73 -12.76 9.64
C VAL A 198 39.77 -12.92 8.53
N ASN A 199 40.43 -14.08 8.46
CA ASN A 199 41.39 -14.36 7.39
C ASN A 199 40.73 -14.36 6.00
N ALA A 200 39.55 -14.96 5.85
CA ALA A 200 38.82 -14.97 4.58
C ALA A 200 38.42 -13.56 4.11
N GLU A 201 37.99 -12.69 5.03
CA GLU A 201 37.68 -11.29 4.73
C GLU A 201 38.94 -10.49 4.36
N VAL A 202 40.05 -10.73 5.06
CA VAL A 202 41.36 -10.12 4.73
C VAL A 202 41.84 -10.58 3.35
N ASP A 203 41.74 -11.87 3.05
CA ASP A 203 42.10 -12.42 1.74
C ASP A 203 41.24 -11.81 0.62
N THR A 204 39.94 -11.65 0.87
CA THR A 204 39.00 -10.99 -0.06
C THR A 204 39.38 -9.52 -0.26
N ALA A 205 39.67 -8.78 0.81
CA ALA A 205 40.08 -7.38 0.72
C ALA A 205 41.41 -7.20 -0.02
N ILE A 206 42.37 -8.12 0.16
CA ILE A 206 43.64 -8.13 -0.58
C ILE A 206 43.38 -8.38 -2.08
N ALA A 207 42.47 -9.30 -2.41
CA ALA A 207 42.07 -9.58 -3.78
C ALA A 207 41.37 -8.38 -4.44
N ASP A 208 40.43 -7.73 -3.73
CA ASP A 208 39.69 -6.56 -4.20
C ASP A 208 40.59 -5.34 -4.42
N ALA A 209 41.59 -5.15 -3.55
CA ALA A 209 42.58 -4.10 -3.69
C ALA A 209 43.57 -4.35 -4.85
N ALA A 210 43.49 -5.50 -5.52
CA ALA A 210 44.41 -5.95 -6.55
C ALA A 210 45.89 -5.85 -6.12
N LEU A 211 46.14 -5.99 -4.82
CA LEU A 211 47.49 -6.02 -4.28
C LEU A 211 48.15 -7.31 -4.74
N ALA A 212 49.39 -7.21 -5.22
CA ALA A 212 50.13 -8.37 -5.67
C ALA A 212 50.27 -9.38 -4.52
N THR A 213 49.85 -10.62 -4.76
CA THR A 213 49.96 -11.68 -3.76
C THR A 213 51.42 -12.05 -3.52
N ALA A 214 51.72 -12.75 -2.41
CA ALA A 214 53.06 -13.28 -2.17
C ALA A 214 53.58 -14.14 -3.34
N ALA A 215 52.69 -14.87 -4.03
CA ALA A 215 53.04 -15.65 -5.21
C ALA A 215 53.36 -14.76 -6.43
N ASN A 216 52.65 -13.65 -6.62
CA ASN A 216 52.97 -12.67 -7.66
C ASN A 216 54.36 -12.05 -7.40
N LEU A 217 54.64 -11.65 -6.15
CA LEU A 217 55.95 -11.09 -5.79
C LEU A 217 57.08 -12.10 -6.01
N ALA A 218 56.91 -13.37 -5.62
CA ALA A 218 57.91 -14.41 -5.85
C ALA A 218 58.17 -14.65 -7.36
N THR A 219 57.13 -14.53 -8.18
CA THR A 219 57.28 -14.62 -9.65
C THR A 219 58.07 -13.44 -10.20
N VAL A 220 57.76 -12.22 -9.74
CA VAL A 220 58.51 -11.01 -10.14
C VAL A 220 59.97 -11.10 -9.72
N ASP A 221 60.23 -11.54 -8.49
CA ASP A 221 61.58 -11.74 -7.95
C ASP A 221 62.41 -12.70 -8.81
N ALA A 222 61.86 -13.87 -9.11
CA ALA A 222 62.52 -14.85 -9.99
C ALA A 222 62.78 -14.31 -11.42
N VAL A 223 61.85 -13.51 -11.96
CA VAL A 223 62.03 -12.87 -13.27
C VAL A 223 63.12 -11.79 -13.20
N VAL A 224 63.12 -10.96 -12.17
CA VAL A 224 64.14 -9.91 -11.95
C VAL A 224 65.52 -10.52 -11.77
N ASP A 225 65.64 -11.61 -11.01
CA ASP A 225 66.88 -12.37 -10.86
C ASP A 225 67.39 -12.89 -12.21
N ALA A 226 66.52 -13.46 -13.04
CA ALA A 226 66.89 -13.95 -14.37
C ALA A 226 67.31 -12.81 -15.33
N ILE A 227 66.62 -11.67 -15.27
CA ILE A 227 67.00 -10.45 -16.00
C ILE A 227 68.39 -10.00 -15.53
N LYS A 228 68.60 -9.90 -14.21
CA LYS A 228 69.87 -9.49 -13.63
C LYS A 228 71.02 -10.37 -14.09
N VAL A 229 70.85 -11.70 -14.04
CA VAL A 229 71.85 -12.66 -14.53
C VAL A 229 72.19 -12.43 -16.02
N THR A 230 71.23 -12.00 -16.82
CA THR A 230 71.47 -11.69 -18.24
C THR A 230 72.12 -10.33 -18.43
N THR A 231 71.68 -9.30 -17.71
CA THR A 231 72.26 -7.95 -17.80
C THR A 231 73.66 -7.87 -17.19
N ASP A 232 73.98 -8.67 -16.17
CA ASP A 232 75.33 -8.77 -15.60
C ASP A 232 76.33 -9.29 -16.65
N LYS A 233 75.90 -10.13 -17.61
CA LYS A 233 76.75 -10.55 -18.74
C LYS A 233 77.05 -9.41 -19.70
N LEU A 234 76.22 -8.37 -19.71
CA LEU A 234 76.44 -7.21 -20.57
C LEU A 234 77.44 -6.22 -19.96
N ASP A 235 77.62 -6.23 -18.63
CA ASP A 235 78.48 -5.29 -17.89
C ASP A 235 79.92 -5.27 -18.40
N ASP A 236 80.50 -6.45 -18.65
CA ASP A 236 81.86 -6.57 -19.20
C ASP A 236 81.91 -6.28 -20.72
N THR A 237 80.76 -6.25 -21.40
CA THR A 237 80.68 -6.14 -22.86
C THR A 237 80.29 -4.78 -23.39
N VAL A 238 79.56 -3.97 -22.62
CA VAL A 238 79.03 -2.67 -23.04
C VAL A 238 79.34 -1.61 -21.97
N GLU A 239 79.93 -0.48 -22.38
CA GLU A 239 80.17 0.70 -21.54
C GLU A 239 79.30 1.88 -21.97
N ASP A 240 78.94 2.75 -21.03
CA ASP A 240 78.25 4.01 -21.30
C ASP A 240 79.27 5.14 -21.56
N ASP A 241 79.24 5.72 -22.76
CA ASP A 241 79.97 6.95 -23.08
C ASP A 241 79.00 8.12 -23.14
N VAL A 242 78.83 8.80 -22.00
CA VAL A 242 78.06 10.04 -21.88
C VAL A 242 76.61 9.89 -22.39
N GLY A 243 75.97 8.76 -22.10
CA GLY A 243 74.61 8.42 -22.52
C GLY A 243 74.52 7.61 -23.81
N THR A 244 75.65 7.22 -24.41
CA THR A 244 75.69 6.35 -25.59
C THR A 244 76.41 5.04 -25.27
N PHE A 245 75.67 3.94 -25.27
CA PHE A 245 76.24 2.60 -25.06
C PHE A 245 77.10 2.14 -26.24
N ARG A 246 78.31 1.65 -25.96
CA ARG A 246 79.25 1.06 -26.94
C ARG A 246 79.87 -0.21 -26.39
N PHE A 247 80.39 -1.08 -27.26
CA PHE A 247 81.15 -2.24 -26.80
C PHE A 247 82.45 -1.81 -26.09
N THR A 248 82.81 -2.51 -25.02
CA THR A 248 84.09 -2.29 -24.32
C THR A 248 85.26 -2.65 -25.22
N ALA A 249 86.43 -2.07 -24.95
CA ALA A 249 87.66 -2.42 -25.67
C ALA A 249 87.97 -3.93 -25.61
N ASN A 250 87.79 -4.55 -24.44
CA ASN A 250 87.97 -6.00 -24.26
C ASN A 250 86.99 -6.83 -25.09
N ALA A 251 85.71 -6.42 -25.17
CA ALA A 251 84.71 -7.13 -25.97
C ALA A 251 85.02 -7.05 -27.47
N LEU A 252 85.57 -5.92 -27.94
CA LEU A 252 86.04 -5.76 -29.31
C LEU A 252 87.31 -6.58 -29.60
N GLU A 253 88.22 -6.71 -28.63
CA GLU A 253 89.43 -7.53 -28.75
C GLU A 253 89.12 -9.04 -28.82
N GLN A 254 88.13 -9.50 -28.05
CA GLN A 254 87.70 -10.90 -28.00
C GLN A 254 86.59 -11.23 -29.01
N ALA A 255 86.16 -10.26 -29.82
CA ALA A 255 85.19 -10.51 -30.88
C ALA A 255 85.74 -11.59 -31.81
N PRO A 256 84.92 -12.58 -32.22
CA PRO A 256 85.40 -13.67 -33.07
C PRO A 256 85.85 -13.13 -34.42
N THR A 257 87.15 -12.84 -34.54
CA THR A 257 87.82 -12.76 -35.83
C THR A 257 87.94 -14.21 -36.28
N GLY A 258 87.23 -14.62 -37.33
CA GLY A 258 87.27 -15.97 -37.89
C GLY A 258 88.62 -16.40 -38.49
N GLY A 259 89.74 -15.93 -37.93
CA GLY A 259 91.13 -16.04 -38.35
C GLY A 259 91.94 -14.87 -37.78
N SER A 260 93.27 -15.00 -37.71
CA SER A 260 94.16 -13.86 -37.43
C SER A 260 93.82 -12.68 -38.34
N ALA A 261 93.93 -11.45 -37.84
CA ALA A 261 93.74 -10.26 -38.66
C ALA A 261 94.60 -10.36 -39.94
N PRO A 262 94.03 -10.19 -41.13
CA PRO A 262 94.78 -10.32 -42.37
C PRO A 262 95.91 -9.30 -42.39
N THR A 263 97.10 -9.76 -42.79
CA THR A 263 98.25 -8.87 -42.99
C THR A 263 97.93 -7.84 -44.08
N ALA A 264 98.58 -6.68 -44.05
CA ALA A 264 98.39 -5.64 -45.06
C ALA A 264 98.63 -6.17 -46.50
N VAL A 265 99.48 -7.19 -46.64
CA VAL A 265 99.76 -7.86 -47.92
C VAL A 265 98.59 -8.74 -48.36
N GLU A 266 97.97 -9.49 -47.43
CA GLU A 266 96.77 -10.29 -47.73
C GLU A 266 95.58 -9.42 -48.12
N VAL A 267 95.38 -8.29 -47.43
CA VAL A 267 94.35 -7.31 -47.78
C VAL A 267 94.59 -6.72 -49.18
N ALA A 268 95.84 -6.33 -49.48
CA ALA A 268 96.18 -5.76 -50.79
C ALA A 268 96.00 -6.77 -51.94
N ASN A 269 96.37 -8.03 -51.72
CA ASN A 269 96.23 -9.10 -52.72
C ASN A 269 94.77 -9.45 -53.02
N GLU A 270 93.91 -9.46 -51.99
CA GLU A 270 92.47 -9.71 -52.12
C GLU A 270 91.76 -8.58 -52.89
N VAL A 271 92.09 -7.32 -52.59
CA VAL A 271 91.53 -6.15 -53.29
C VAL A 271 91.95 -6.11 -54.76
N GLN A 272 93.17 -6.59 -55.08
CA GLN A 272 93.71 -6.53 -56.43
C GLN A 272 93.21 -7.66 -57.33
N THR A 273 92.81 -8.81 -56.78
CA THR A 273 92.35 -9.98 -57.56
C THR A 273 90.83 -10.06 -57.71
N ARG A 274 90.05 -9.38 -56.86
CA ARG A 274 88.60 -9.28 -57.07
C ARG A 274 88.27 -8.23 -58.13
N THR A 275 87.50 -8.61 -59.15
CA THR A 275 86.67 -7.64 -59.90
C THR A 275 85.78 -6.94 -58.88
N ILE A 276 86.07 -5.68 -58.56
CA ILE A 276 85.26 -4.93 -57.59
C ILE A 276 83.98 -4.48 -58.31
N ALA A 277 83.04 -5.41 -58.49
CA ALA A 277 81.80 -5.23 -59.25
C ALA A 277 80.85 -4.16 -58.66
N ALA A 278 81.12 -3.66 -57.46
CA ALA A 278 80.31 -2.67 -56.74
C ALA A 278 80.98 -1.29 -56.63
N VAL A 279 82.09 -1.03 -57.31
CA VAL A 279 82.66 0.34 -57.32
C VAL A 279 81.78 1.23 -58.18
N THR A 280 80.92 2.00 -57.53
CA THR A 280 80.03 2.96 -58.16
C THR A 280 80.65 4.35 -58.27
N THR A 281 81.73 4.64 -57.54
CA THR A 281 82.41 5.94 -57.55
C THR A 281 83.89 5.76 -57.24
N VAL A 282 84.77 6.32 -58.06
CA VAL A 282 86.21 6.34 -57.81
C VAL A 282 86.69 7.78 -57.63
N ASN A 283 87.08 8.14 -56.40
CA ASN A 283 87.63 9.46 -56.10
C ASN A 283 89.16 9.42 -56.14
N GLY A 284 89.77 10.47 -56.70
CA GLY A 284 91.24 10.66 -56.65
C GLY A 284 92.03 9.91 -57.72
N LEU A 285 91.42 9.57 -58.86
CA LEU A 285 92.22 9.12 -60.01
C LEU A 285 93.21 10.19 -60.43
N ALA A 286 94.48 9.81 -60.56
CA ALA A 286 95.47 10.68 -61.16
C ALA A 286 95.08 10.97 -62.63
N ALA A 287 95.47 12.14 -63.13
CA ALA A 287 95.24 12.50 -64.53
C ALA A 287 95.75 11.39 -65.47
N ASN A 288 94.97 11.10 -66.52
CA ASN A 288 95.27 10.07 -67.52
C ASN A 288 95.33 8.62 -67.03
N SER A 289 94.82 8.33 -65.83
CA SER A 289 94.74 6.94 -65.33
C SER A 289 93.72 6.10 -66.12
N VAL A 290 92.68 6.75 -66.67
CA VAL A 290 91.75 6.13 -67.62
C VAL A 290 92.17 6.52 -69.03
N SER A 291 92.75 5.59 -69.78
CA SER A 291 93.11 5.79 -71.19
C SER A 291 92.02 5.30 -72.13
N ALA A 292 92.07 5.69 -73.41
CA ALA A 292 91.14 5.17 -74.42
C ALA A 292 91.20 3.63 -74.55
N ALA A 293 92.37 3.04 -74.32
CA ALA A 293 92.53 1.58 -74.30
C ALA A 293 91.91 0.92 -73.06
N ALA A 294 91.67 1.68 -71.99
CA ALA A 294 91.04 1.22 -70.76
C ALA A 294 89.50 1.35 -70.79
N LEU A 295 88.93 2.12 -71.70
CA LEU A 295 87.48 2.18 -71.92
C LEU A 295 87.04 1.10 -72.92
N ALA A 296 86.10 0.27 -72.51
CA ALA A 296 85.44 -0.65 -73.43
C ALA A 296 84.46 0.12 -74.35
N ALA A 297 84.24 -0.40 -75.56
CA ALA A 297 83.45 0.27 -76.59
C ALA A 297 81.96 0.42 -76.23
N ASP A 298 81.44 -0.47 -75.39
CA ASP A 298 80.10 -0.40 -74.82
C ASP A 298 79.94 0.82 -73.88
N ALA A 299 80.91 1.09 -73.01
CA ALA A 299 80.91 2.26 -72.14
C ALA A 299 80.90 3.57 -72.94
N VAL A 300 81.65 3.64 -74.05
CA VAL A 300 81.61 4.80 -74.97
C VAL A 300 80.22 4.97 -75.58
N THR A 301 79.56 3.87 -75.93
CA THR A 301 78.22 3.87 -76.52
C THR A 301 77.17 4.34 -75.51
N GLU A 302 77.25 3.88 -74.26
CA GLU A 302 76.31 4.26 -73.20
C GLU A 302 76.44 5.74 -72.81
N ILE A 303 77.68 6.25 -72.68
CA ILE A 303 77.94 7.68 -72.44
C ILE A 303 77.33 8.54 -73.56
N GLN A 304 77.48 8.13 -74.81
CA GLN A 304 76.93 8.87 -75.96
C GLN A 304 75.40 8.77 -76.05
N ALA A 305 74.79 7.68 -75.59
CA ALA A 305 73.33 7.53 -75.56
C ALA A 305 72.66 8.43 -74.50
N GLY A 306 73.35 8.71 -73.39
CA GLY A 306 72.84 9.57 -72.33
C GLY A 306 73.03 11.07 -72.55
N LEU A 307 73.96 11.47 -73.43
CA LEU A 307 74.21 12.88 -73.74
C LEU A 307 73.29 13.34 -74.89
N ALA A 308 72.76 14.55 -74.76
CA ALA A 308 72.09 15.19 -75.89
C ALA A 308 73.09 15.31 -77.05
N THR A 309 72.89 14.47 -78.06
CA THR A 309 73.64 14.60 -79.30
C THR A 309 73.24 15.90 -79.97
N GLN A 310 74.13 16.45 -80.80
CA GLN A 310 73.83 17.67 -81.54
C GLN A 310 72.49 17.57 -82.29
N ALA A 311 72.15 16.40 -82.82
CA ALA A 311 70.87 16.14 -83.46
C ALA A 311 69.65 16.36 -82.54
N SER A 312 69.70 15.87 -81.29
CA SER A 312 68.60 16.07 -80.34
C SER A 312 68.45 17.51 -79.84
N VAL A 313 69.53 18.28 -79.86
CA VAL A 313 69.50 19.72 -79.52
C VAL A 313 68.86 20.50 -80.67
N ASP A 314 69.11 20.09 -81.91
CA ASP A 314 68.58 20.74 -83.10
C ASP A 314 67.06 20.51 -83.29
N ASP A 315 66.48 19.46 -82.69
CA ASP A 315 65.03 19.15 -82.73
C ASP A 315 64.16 19.99 -81.77
N LEU A 316 64.75 20.79 -80.86
CA LEU A 316 63.99 21.62 -79.91
C LEU A 316 63.38 22.86 -80.60
N PRO A 317 62.12 23.23 -80.31
CA PRO A 317 61.51 24.44 -80.86
C PRO A 317 62.31 25.68 -80.50
N THR A 318 62.53 26.51 -81.50
CA THR A 318 63.16 27.81 -81.35
C THR A 318 62.23 28.78 -80.60
N ASN A 319 62.79 29.84 -80.03
CA ASN A 319 62.00 30.89 -79.36
C ASN A 319 60.96 31.53 -80.29
N ALA A 320 61.20 31.55 -81.59
CA ALA A 320 60.26 32.06 -82.59
C ALA A 320 59.01 31.17 -82.73
N GLU A 321 59.20 29.85 -82.69
CA GLU A 321 58.10 28.87 -82.75
C GLU A 321 57.24 28.94 -81.48
N LEU A 322 57.89 29.03 -80.31
CA LEU A 322 57.17 29.14 -79.03
C LEU A 322 56.36 30.44 -78.93
N ALA A 323 56.94 31.59 -79.34
CA ALA A 323 56.25 32.87 -79.33
C ALA A 323 54.96 32.83 -80.17
N THR A 324 55.02 32.16 -81.32
CA THR A 324 53.86 32.00 -82.22
C THR A 324 52.76 31.13 -81.59
N ALA A 325 53.15 30.02 -80.94
CA ALA A 325 52.21 29.12 -80.26
C ALA A 325 51.50 29.81 -79.09
N LEU A 326 52.23 30.60 -78.29
CA LEU A 326 51.67 31.28 -77.12
C LEU A 326 50.68 32.39 -77.51
N ALA A 327 51.00 33.18 -78.54
CA ALA A 327 50.08 34.21 -79.04
C ALA A 327 48.73 33.60 -79.48
N THR A 328 48.78 32.44 -80.16
CA THR A 328 47.57 31.72 -80.61
C THR A 328 46.73 31.22 -79.42
N ALA A 329 47.38 30.77 -78.34
CA ALA A 329 46.69 30.30 -77.15
C ALA A 329 46.04 31.45 -76.35
N ASP A 330 46.73 32.60 -76.25
CA ASP A 330 46.22 33.80 -75.57
C ASP A 330 44.93 34.30 -76.24
N ASP A 331 44.94 34.40 -77.58
CA ASP A 331 43.76 34.79 -78.37
C ASP A 331 42.56 33.84 -78.12
N ALA A 332 42.81 32.53 -78.05
CA ALA A 332 41.77 31.54 -77.81
C ALA A 332 41.16 31.62 -76.39
N VAL A 333 41.99 31.88 -75.37
CA VAL A 333 41.53 32.05 -73.98
C VAL A 333 40.76 33.36 -73.84
N LEU A 334 41.26 34.44 -74.43
CA LEU A 334 40.60 35.74 -74.41
C LEU A 334 39.19 35.64 -75.02
N ALA A 335 39.03 34.87 -76.10
CA ALA A 335 37.73 34.58 -76.69
C ALA A 335 36.79 33.82 -75.73
N GLN A 336 37.27 32.83 -74.99
CA GLN A 336 36.45 32.10 -74.01
C GLN A 336 36.06 32.95 -72.79
N VAL A 337 36.96 33.79 -72.28
CA VAL A 337 36.66 34.72 -71.17
C VAL A 337 35.58 35.70 -71.56
N ALA A 338 35.61 36.21 -72.81
CA ALA A 338 34.55 37.05 -73.33
C ALA A 338 33.18 36.32 -73.34
N LEU A 339 33.16 35.03 -73.69
CA LEU A 339 31.94 34.21 -73.65
C LEU A 339 31.41 33.98 -72.22
N VAL A 340 32.29 33.77 -71.23
CA VAL A 340 31.88 33.61 -69.82
C VAL A 340 31.35 34.92 -69.26
N ARG A 341 32.07 36.03 -69.51
CA ARG A 341 31.64 37.37 -69.11
C ARG A 341 30.25 37.68 -69.65
N ALA A 342 29.98 37.35 -70.92
CA ALA A 342 28.66 37.51 -71.50
C ALA A 342 27.55 36.70 -70.79
N LYS A 343 27.84 35.55 -70.15
CA LYS A 343 26.85 34.85 -69.31
C LYS A 343 26.72 35.49 -67.94
N THR A 344 27.83 35.87 -67.30
CA THR A 344 27.80 36.43 -65.95
C THR A 344 27.20 37.83 -65.91
N ASP A 345 27.43 38.65 -66.93
CA ASP A 345 26.83 39.99 -67.07
C ASP A 345 25.29 39.93 -67.29
N ASN A 346 24.76 38.75 -67.67
CA ASN A 346 23.33 38.51 -67.83
C ASN A 346 22.65 37.94 -66.56
N LEU A 347 23.39 37.76 -65.45
CA LEU A 347 22.78 37.47 -64.16
C LEU A 347 22.21 38.77 -63.57
N PRO A 348 21.06 38.72 -62.87
CA PRO A 348 20.57 39.89 -62.12
C PRO A 348 21.57 40.29 -61.02
N ASP A 349 21.55 41.57 -60.63
CA ASP A 349 22.54 42.18 -59.70
C ASP A 349 22.61 41.48 -58.32
N ASP A 350 21.52 40.87 -57.88
CA ASP A 350 21.49 39.96 -56.73
C ASP A 350 20.63 38.73 -57.06
N PRO A 351 21.25 37.64 -57.57
CA PRO A 351 20.52 36.44 -57.97
C PRO A 351 19.90 35.67 -56.78
N ALA A 352 20.17 36.09 -55.54
CA ALA A 352 19.59 35.57 -54.33
C ALA A 352 18.85 36.63 -53.49
N ASP A 353 18.40 37.74 -54.10
CA ASP A 353 17.68 38.80 -53.39
C ASP A 353 16.42 38.24 -52.71
N GLN A 354 16.41 38.34 -51.38
CA GLN A 354 15.30 37.93 -50.53
C GLN A 354 13.98 38.60 -50.98
N SER A 355 14.04 39.81 -51.54
CA SER A 355 12.88 40.54 -52.06
C SER A 355 12.19 39.81 -53.23
N LEU A 356 12.94 39.14 -54.11
CA LEU A 356 12.36 38.38 -55.23
C LEU A 356 11.72 37.08 -54.76
N ILE A 357 12.31 36.41 -53.77
CA ILE A 357 11.70 35.22 -53.15
C ILE A 357 10.44 35.61 -52.38
N VAL A 358 10.45 36.74 -51.67
CA VAL A 358 9.26 37.27 -51.01
C VAL A 358 8.19 37.61 -52.04
N ALA A 359 8.55 38.29 -53.14
CA ALA A 359 7.60 38.59 -54.22
C ALA A 359 7.02 37.31 -54.89
N ALA A 360 7.85 36.29 -55.11
CA ALA A 360 7.39 35.00 -55.62
C ALA A 360 6.48 34.27 -54.61
N THR A 361 6.81 34.33 -53.31
CA THR A 361 6.00 33.77 -52.24
C THR A 361 4.66 34.50 -52.13
N ASP A 362 4.66 35.83 -52.22
CA ASP A 362 3.46 36.66 -52.23
C ASP A 362 2.60 36.37 -53.46
N ALA A 363 3.21 36.18 -54.64
CA ALA A 363 2.49 35.81 -55.85
C ALA A 363 1.84 34.42 -55.74
N VAL A 364 2.55 33.46 -55.13
CA VAL A 364 2.01 32.13 -54.83
C VAL A 364 0.86 32.23 -53.83
N MET A 365 1.04 32.98 -52.74
CA MET A 365 -0.01 33.24 -51.74
C MET A 365 -1.19 34.02 -52.35
N SER A 366 -0.97 34.87 -53.35
CA SER A 366 -2.04 35.55 -54.09
C SER A 366 -2.82 34.59 -54.99
N ARG A 367 -2.15 33.62 -55.63
CA ARG A 367 -2.80 32.63 -56.52
C ARG A 367 -3.48 31.50 -55.75
N LEU A 368 -2.92 31.11 -54.61
CA LEU A 368 -3.41 30.01 -53.77
C LEU A 368 -4.27 30.50 -52.59
N GLY A 369 -4.19 31.79 -52.24
CA GLY A 369 -4.90 32.44 -51.14
C GLY A 369 -4.14 32.42 -49.80
N ALA A 370 -4.19 33.54 -49.05
CA ALA A 370 -3.67 33.63 -47.69
C ALA A 370 -4.71 33.11 -46.68
N PRO A 371 -4.35 32.24 -45.71
CA PRO A 371 -5.34 31.63 -44.82
C PRO A 371 -5.76 32.54 -43.66
N ALA A 372 -6.85 33.30 -43.84
CA ALA A 372 -7.89 33.58 -42.83
C ALA A 372 -9.09 34.32 -43.46
N GLY A 373 -10.30 33.70 -43.46
CA GLY A 373 -11.59 34.40 -43.67
C GLY A 373 -12.40 34.12 -44.94
N ALA A 374 -11.82 33.50 -45.99
CA ALA A 374 -12.50 32.86 -47.13
C ALA A 374 -11.47 32.00 -47.88
N SER A 375 -10.92 31.03 -47.17
CA SER A 375 -9.86 30.13 -47.63
C SER A 375 -10.43 28.92 -48.37
N LEU A 376 -9.57 28.06 -48.94
CA LEU A 376 -9.97 26.75 -49.47
C LEU A 376 -10.80 25.93 -48.45
N SER A 377 -10.59 26.14 -47.14
CA SER A 377 -11.44 25.56 -46.09
C SER A 377 -12.88 26.11 -46.07
N ALA A 378 -13.10 27.36 -46.48
CA ALA A 378 -14.44 27.93 -46.70
C ALA A 378 -15.11 27.31 -47.94
N ASP A 379 -14.39 27.13 -49.05
CA ASP A 379 -14.92 26.43 -50.23
C ASP A 379 -15.24 24.97 -49.90
N ILE A 380 -14.35 24.27 -49.17
CA ILE A 380 -14.60 22.90 -48.69
C ILE A 380 -15.82 22.86 -47.75
N ALA A 381 -15.98 23.85 -46.87
CA ALA A 381 -17.13 23.94 -45.98
C ALA A 381 -18.43 24.20 -46.75
N ALA A 382 -18.39 25.03 -47.80
CA ALA A 382 -19.52 25.26 -48.70
C ALA A 382 -19.92 23.97 -49.44
N VAL A 383 -18.95 23.27 -50.05
CA VAL A 383 -19.20 21.97 -50.71
C VAL A 383 -19.76 20.95 -49.71
N LYS A 384 -19.26 20.92 -48.48
CA LYS A 384 -19.77 20.02 -47.43
C LYS A 384 -21.21 20.37 -47.03
N THR A 385 -21.54 21.67 -47.02
CA THR A 385 -22.91 22.15 -46.77
C THR A 385 -23.85 21.73 -47.90
N ASP A 386 -23.46 21.94 -49.16
CA ASP A 386 -24.24 21.50 -50.33
C ASP A 386 -24.41 19.98 -50.34
N THR A 387 -23.36 19.22 -50.02
CA THR A 387 -23.41 17.76 -49.91
C THR A 387 -24.38 17.30 -48.81
N ALA A 388 -24.39 17.99 -47.66
CA ALA A 388 -25.34 17.70 -46.59
C ALA A 388 -26.78 18.02 -47.01
N ALA A 389 -27.01 19.12 -47.74
CA ALA A 389 -28.31 19.48 -48.27
C ALA A 389 -28.81 18.44 -49.29
N VAL A 390 -27.96 18.01 -50.23
CA VAL A 390 -28.27 16.94 -51.20
C VAL A 390 -28.59 15.63 -50.48
N LYS A 391 -27.82 15.27 -49.46
CA LYS A 391 -28.08 14.08 -48.65
C LYS A 391 -29.45 14.16 -47.98
N SER A 392 -29.80 15.29 -47.36
CA SER A 392 -31.10 15.46 -46.70
C SER A 392 -32.28 15.29 -47.67
N GLN A 393 -32.17 15.83 -48.90
CA GLN A 393 -33.21 15.65 -49.91
C GLN A 393 -33.29 14.19 -50.38
N THR A 394 -32.14 13.55 -50.60
CA THR A 394 -32.08 12.16 -51.06
C THR A 394 -32.60 11.19 -50.00
N ASP A 395 -32.31 11.45 -48.72
CA ASP A 395 -32.82 10.65 -47.58
C ASP A 395 -34.36 10.73 -47.45
N SER A 396 -34.99 11.76 -48.02
CA SER A 396 -36.46 11.89 -48.03
C SER A 396 -37.14 11.03 -49.10
N LEU A 397 -36.39 10.48 -50.04
CA LEU A 397 -36.91 9.57 -51.05
C LEU A 397 -37.01 8.15 -50.47
N THR A 398 -38.19 7.54 -50.56
CA THR A 398 -38.40 6.16 -50.08
C THR A 398 -38.22 5.17 -51.23
N PHE A 399 -37.43 4.13 -51.02
CA PHE A 399 -37.20 3.05 -51.99
C PHE A 399 -37.56 1.71 -51.33
N THR A 400 -38.66 1.07 -51.73
CA THR A 400 -38.95 -0.31 -51.30
C THR A 400 -38.34 -1.35 -52.23
N VAL A 401 -37.95 -0.94 -53.45
CA VAL A 401 -37.17 -1.74 -54.40
C VAL A 401 -35.89 -0.99 -54.74
N ALA A 402 -34.75 -1.68 -54.70
CA ALA A 402 -33.45 -1.06 -54.95
C ALA A 402 -33.43 -0.31 -56.31
N GLY A 403 -33.01 0.97 -56.27
CA GLY A 403 -32.87 1.83 -57.45
C GLY A 403 -34.16 2.44 -58.01
N LYS A 404 -35.34 2.21 -57.40
CA LYS A 404 -36.62 2.79 -57.83
C LYS A 404 -37.31 3.58 -56.72
N VAL A 405 -37.62 4.85 -56.97
CA VAL A 405 -38.31 5.72 -56.02
C VAL A 405 -39.78 5.31 -55.92
N ASN A 406 -40.30 5.23 -54.70
CA ASN A 406 -41.73 5.15 -54.47
C ASN A 406 -42.33 6.55 -54.58
N ALA A 407 -43.24 6.75 -55.54
CA ALA A 407 -43.90 8.02 -55.76
C ALA A 407 -45.40 7.84 -55.94
N ASN A 408 -46.18 8.76 -55.38
CA ASN A 408 -47.61 8.85 -55.63
C ASN A 408 -47.85 9.70 -56.88
N VAL A 409 -48.62 9.17 -57.84
CA VAL A 409 -48.98 9.88 -59.06
C VAL A 409 -50.26 10.67 -58.81
N THR A 410 -50.24 11.99 -58.96
CA THR A 410 -51.45 12.84 -58.80
C THR A 410 -52.10 13.20 -60.12
N HIS A 411 -51.34 13.16 -61.22
CA HIS A 411 -51.84 13.45 -62.57
C HIS A 411 -51.16 12.56 -63.61
N VAL A 412 -51.91 12.21 -64.66
CA VAL A 412 -51.37 11.59 -65.89
C VAL A 412 -51.89 12.37 -67.08
N ASN A 413 -51.00 12.86 -67.94
CA ASN A 413 -51.35 13.70 -69.10
C ASN A 413 -52.29 14.84 -68.71
N GLU A 414 -51.96 15.54 -67.63
CA GLU A 414 -52.72 16.66 -67.03
C GLU A 414 -54.09 16.30 -66.42
N THR A 415 -54.48 15.02 -66.47
CA THR A 415 -55.71 14.55 -65.81
C THR A 415 -55.41 14.15 -64.38
N ALA A 416 -56.04 14.81 -63.42
CA ALA A 416 -55.95 14.44 -62.01
C ALA A 416 -56.46 13.02 -61.81
N VAL A 417 -55.67 12.17 -61.17
CA VAL A 417 -56.07 10.80 -60.85
C VAL A 417 -56.63 10.75 -59.43
N THR A 418 -57.79 10.10 -59.28
CA THR A 418 -58.46 9.94 -57.98
C THR A 418 -58.02 8.65 -57.30
N GLY A 419 -57.55 8.76 -56.05
CA GLY A 419 -57.09 7.67 -55.20
C GLY A 419 -56.25 8.24 -54.05
N SER A 420 -56.45 7.77 -52.82
CA SER A 420 -55.84 8.39 -51.63
C SER A 420 -54.37 8.04 -51.40
N GLY A 421 -53.83 7.04 -52.14
CA GLY A 421 -52.45 6.57 -51.98
C GLY A 421 -52.24 5.61 -50.81
N GLU A 422 -53.31 5.13 -50.18
CA GLU A 422 -53.29 4.09 -49.15
C GLU A 422 -53.44 2.69 -49.78
N THR A 423 -52.96 1.66 -49.07
CA THR A 423 -52.95 0.28 -49.59
C THR A 423 -54.39 -0.24 -49.73
N GLY A 424 -54.74 -0.73 -50.92
CA GLY A 424 -56.08 -1.22 -51.26
C GLY A 424 -56.99 -0.20 -51.96
N ASP A 425 -56.53 1.03 -52.18
CA ASP A 425 -57.22 2.06 -52.97
C ASP A 425 -56.60 2.16 -54.37
N GLU A 426 -56.61 1.01 -55.06
CA GLU A 426 -55.88 0.76 -56.31
C GLU A 426 -56.59 1.37 -57.53
N TRP A 427 -55.79 1.92 -58.47
CA TRP A 427 -56.23 2.59 -59.69
C TRP A 427 -57.32 1.81 -60.47
N GLY A 428 -58.45 2.48 -60.78
CA GLY A 428 -59.50 1.96 -61.65
C GLY A 428 -59.89 2.96 -62.77
N PRO A 429 -60.19 2.48 -63.99
CA PRO A 429 -60.70 3.31 -65.08
C PRO A 429 -62.10 3.87 -64.78
N ALA A 430 -62.42 4.98 -65.44
CA ALA A 430 -63.70 5.70 -65.37
C ALA A 430 -64.89 4.90 -65.89
#